data_AF-A0A397V3X8-F1
#
_entry.id   AF-A0A397V3X8-F1
#
_cell.length_a   1.000
_cell.length_b   1.000
_cell.length_c   1.000
_cell.angle_alpha   90.00
_cell.angle_beta   90.00
_cell.angle_gamma   90.00
#
_symmetry.space_group_name_H-M   'P 1'
#
loop_
_entity.id
_entity.type
_entity.pdbx_description
1 polymer ?
#
loop_
_entity_poly.entity_id
_entity_poly.type
_entity_poly.pdbx_seq_one_letter_code
_entity_poly.pdbx_strand_id
1 'polypeptide(L)' 'MVYSEEWLQKAIHKGYFKSYNYSEFSVHNPIGKGGFGVVYKAKWKDCGLAIALKQLNIIPIDEKTIQRVVKE' A
#
# COMPACT_ATOMS: atom_id res chain seq x y z
N MET A 1 -20.73 13.79 -4.34
CA MET A 1 -19.61 12.91 -4.76
C MET A 1 -18.65 12.71 -3.59
N VAL A 2 -19.10 12.03 -2.52
CA VAL A 2 -18.25 11.75 -1.34
C VAL A 2 -18.64 10.36 -0.82
N TYR A 3 -18.14 9.30 -1.44
CA TYR A 3 -18.33 7.93 -0.93
C TYR A 3 -17.10 7.02 -1.13
N SER A 4 -16.00 7.50 -1.75
CA SER A 4 -14.92 6.62 -2.23
C SER A 4 -13.96 6.09 -1.16
N GLU A 5 -14.06 6.52 0.10
CA GLU A 5 -13.05 6.22 1.13
C GLU A 5 -13.61 5.63 2.43
N GLU A 6 -14.93 5.66 2.66
CA GLU A 6 -15.52 5.26 3.95
C GLU A 6 -15.24 3.80 4.31
N TRP A 7 -15.29 2.88 3.34
CA TRP A 7 -15.03 1.47 3.60
C TRP A 7 -13.58 1.22 4.02
N LEU A 8 -12.62 1.93 3.41
CA LEU A 8 -11.20 1.80 3.70
C LEU A 8 -10.89 2.39 5.07
N GLN A 9 -11.44 3.58 5.36
CA GLN A 9 -11.33 4.20 6.68
C GLN A 9 -11.94 3.30 7.76
N LYS A 10 -13.10 2.69 7.50
CA LYS A 10 -13.74 1.73 8.41
C LYS A 10 -12.90 0.47 8.60
N ALA A 11 -12.22 -0.03 7.57
CA ALA A 11 -11.35 -1.20 7.67
C ALA A 11 -10.08 -0.91 8.48
N ILE A 12 -9.50 0.29 8.32
CA ILE A 12 -8.39 0.76 9.17
C ILE A 12 -8.85 0.93 10.62
N HIS A 13 -9.98 1.60 10.84
CA HIS A 13 -10.54 1.82 12.18
C HIS A 13 -10.91 0.50 12.89
N LYS A 14 -11.43 -0.48 12.16
CA LYS A 14 -11.71 -1.84 12.67
C LYS A 14 -10.46 -2.70 12.86
N GLY A 15 -9.27 -2.21 12.46
CA GLY A 15 -8.01 -2.93 12.60
C GLY A 15 -7.79 -4.06 11.59
N TYR A 16 -8.60 -4.15 10.54
CA TYR A 16 -8.38 -5.12 9.45
C TYR A 16 -7.15 -4.77 8.62
N PHE A 17 -6.86 -3.47 8.47
CA PHE A 17 -5.64 -2.97 7.86
C PHE A 17 -4.86 -2.15 8.87
N LYS A 18 -3.56 -2.42 8.96
CA LYS A 18 -2.62 -1.58 9.70
C LYS A 18 -2.07 -0.52 8.76
N SER A 19 -2.06 0.72 9.24
CA SER A 19 -1.45 1.86 8.53
C SER A 19 -0.10 2.17 9.16
N TYR A 20 0.90 2.46 8.32
CA TYR A 20 2.26 2.75 8.72
C TYR A 20 2.76 3.97 7.97
N ASN A 21 3.62 4.77 8.59
CA ASN A 21 4.25 5.88 7.89
C ASN A 21 5.32 5.30 6.94
N TYR A 22 5.37 5.78 5.69
CA TYR A 22 6.37 5.34 4.73
C TYR A 22 7.82 5.52 5.24
N SER A 23 8.05 6.53 6.08
CA SER A 23 9.36 6.80 6.70
C SER A 23 9.82 5.70 7.68
N GLU A 24 8.96 4.79 8.12
CA GLU A 24 9.33 3.62 8.93
C GLU A 24 10.10 2.56 8.14
N PHE A 25 10.14 2.69 6.81
CA PHE A 25 10.78 1.73 5.93
C PHE A 25 12.05 2.30 5.30
N SER A 26 13.12 1.50 5.30
CA SER A 26 14.32 1.74 4.53
C SER A 26 14.18 1.05 3.18
N VAL A 27 13.86 1.82 2.15
CA VAL A 27 13.59 1.30 0.81
C VAL A 27 14.89 1.14 0.02
N HIS A 28 15.05 -0.01 -0.62
CA HIS A 28 16.21 -0.35 -1.44
C HIS A 28 15.80 -0.42 -2.93
N ASN A 29 16.54 -1.20 -3.72
CA ASN A 29 16.31 -1.34 -5.14
C ASN A 29 14.94 -1.95 -5.47
N PRO A 30 14.34 -1.57 -6.61
CA PRO A 30 13.15 -2.24 -7.12
C PRO A 30 13.47 -3.72 -7.42
N ILE A 31 12.54 -4.59 -7.08
CA ILE A 31 12.62 -6.05 -7.29
C ILE A 31 11.61 -6.56 -8.31
N GLY A 32 10.66 -5.72 -8.73
CA GLY A 32 9.69 -6.07 -9.76
C GLY A 32 8.93 -4.86 -10.27
N LYS A 33 8.44 -4.94 -11.51
CA LYS A 33 7.59 -3.93 -12.13
C LYS A 33 6.51 -4.62 -12.95
N GLY A 34 5.27 -4.21 -12.78
CA GLY A 34 4.13 -4.69 -13.55
C GLY A 34 3.17 -3.56 -13.92
N GLY A 35 2.02 -3.90 -14.52
CA GLY A 35 1.02 -2.92 -14.94
C GLY A 35 0.46 -2.07 -13.79
N PHE A 36 0.46 -2.59 -12.57
CA PHE A 36 -0.09 -1.93 -11.38
C PHE A 36 0.91 -1.07 -10.61
N GLY A 37 2.21 -1.23 -10.85
CA GLY A 37 3.20 -0.59 -9.98
C GLY A 37 4.60 -1.20 -10.01
N VAL A 38 5.46 -0.63 -9.17
CA VAL A 38 6.81 -1.09 -8.90
C VAL A 38 6.86 -1.66 -7.49
N VAL A 39 7.45 -2.84 -7.33
CA VAL A 39 7.69 -3.46 -6.03
C VAL A 39 9.15 -3.21 -5.64
N TYR A 40 9.35 -2.70 -4.44
CA TYR A 40 10.67 -2.48 -3.85
C TYR A 40 10.88 -3.44 -2.69
N LYS A 41 12.12 -3.89 -2.52
CA LYS A 41 12.54 -4.50 -1.27
C LYS A 41 12.79 -3.40 -0.25
N ALA A 42 12.29 -3.55 0.96
CA ALA A 42 12.57 -2.62 2.05
C ALA A 42 12.84 -3.36 3.36
N LYS A 43 13.44 -2.66 4.32
CA LYS A 43 13.57 -3.11 5.70
C LYS A 43 12.69 -2.24 6.58
N TRP A 44 11.85 -2.86 7.41
CA TRP A 44 11.12 -2.14 8.45
C TRP A 44 12.08 -1.85 9.61
N LYS A 45 12.29 -0.56 9.89
CA LYS A 45 13.35 -0.08 10.78
C LYS A 45 13.26 -0.67 12.18
N ASP A 46 12.06 -0.70 12.76
CA ASP A 46 11.86 -1.02 14.17
C ASP A 46 11.94 -2.53 14.45
N CYS A 47 11.43 -3.37 13.55
CA CYS A 47 11.40 -4.82 13.75
C CYS A 47 12.50 -5.55 12.96
N GLY A 48 13.27 -4.84 12.14
CA GLY A 48 14.35 -5.41 11.33
C GLY A 48 13.89 -6.33 10.19
N LEU A 49 12.59 -6.41 9.93
CA LEU A 49 11.99 -7.33 8.97
C LEU A 49 12.21 -6.86 7.52
N ALA A 50 12.53 -7.80 6.62
CA ALA A 50 12.51 -7.55 5.19
C ALA A 50 11.07 -7.65 4.65
N ILE A 51 10.63 -6.63 3.92
CA ILE A 51 9.28 -6.50 3.37
C ILE A 51 9.30 -6.13 1.89
N ALA A 52 8.17 -6.32 1.22
CA ALA A 52 7.91 -5.81 -0.12
C ALA A 52 7.00 -4.58 -0.05
N LEU A 53 7.43 -3.46 -0.62
CA LEU A 53 6.63 -2.24 -0.77
C LEU A 53 6.23 -2.08 -2.24
N LYS A 54 4.93 -2.23 -2.54
CA LYS A 54 4.39 -2.02 -3.88
C LYS A 54 3.92 -0.57 -4.01
N GLN A 55 4.70 0.24 -4.73
CA GLN A 55 4.27 1.57 -5.16
C GLN A 55 3.31 1.39 -6.33
N LEU A 56 2.07 1.84 -6.16
CA LEU A 56 1.06 1.78 -7.20
C LEU A 56 1.30 2.90 -8.22
N ASN A 57 1.26 2.59 -9.52
CA ASN A 57 1.37 3.58 -10.61
C ASN A 57 0.06 4.37 -10.81
N ILE A 58 -0.79 4.40 -9.79
CA ILE A 58 -2.16 4.86 -9.88
C ILE A 58 -2.31 6.07 -8.97
N ILE A 59 -2.64 7.22 -9.56
CA ILE A 59 -3.28 8.31 -8.82
C ILE A 59 -4.68 7.78 -8.51
N PRO A 60 -5.16 7.78 -7.25
CA PRO A 60 -6.48 7.24 -6.93
C PRO A 60 -7.54 8.12 -7.62
N ILE A 61 -7.95 7.70 -8.81
CA ILE A 61 -8.98 8.36 -9.61
C ILE A 61 -10.37 7.84 -9.17
N ASP A 62 -10.46 6.60 -8.65
CA ASP A 62 -11.71 6.03 -8.12
C ASP A 62 -11.53 4.85 -7.13
N GLU A 63 -12.61 4.54 -6.41
CA GLU A 63 -12.73 3.45 -5.44
C GLU A 63 -12.50 2.06 -6.05
N LYS A 64 -12.97 1.85 -7.30
CA LYS A 64 -12.85 0.57 -8.01
C LYS A 64 -11.39 0.17 -8.17
N THR A 65 -10.52 1.16 -8.38
CA THR A 65 -9.09 0.92 -8.52
C THR A 65 -8.45 0.46 -7.21
N ILE A 66 -8.84 1.04 -6.07
CA ILE A 66 -8.37 0.59 -4.74
C ILE A 66 -8.87 -0.83 -4.45
N GLN A 67 -10.15 -1.12 -4.71
CA GLN A 67 -10.72 -2.46 -4.49
C GLN A 67 -10.02 -3.54 -5.33
N ARG A 68 -9.63 -3.22 -6.57
CA ARG A 68 -8.89 -4.16 -7.43
C ARG A 68 -7.51 -4.50 -6.84
N VAL A 69 -6.83 -3.53 -6.27
CA VAL A 69 -5.51 -3.74 -5.64
C VAL A 69 -5.63 -4.55 -4.35
N VAL A 70 -6.67 -4.32 -3.53
CA VAL A 70 -6.88 -5.06 -2.28
C VAL A 70 -7.26 -6.53 -2.52
N LYS A 71 -7.76 -6.87 -3.71
CA LYS A 71 -8.12 -8.25 -4.10
C LYS A 71 -6.96 -9.06 -4.70
N GLU A 72 -5.85 -8.41 -5.07
CA GLU A 72 -4.60 -9.10 -5.48
C GLU A 72 -3.84 -9.63 -4.25
#